data_AF-L1KIX7-F1
#
_entry.id   AF-L1KIX7-F1
#
_cell.length_a   1.000
_cell.length_b   1.000
_cell.length_c   1.000
_cell.angle_alpha   90.00
_cell.angle_beta   90.00
_cell.angle_gamma   90.00
#
_symmetry.space_group_name_H-M   'P 1'
#
loop_
_entity.id
_entity.type
_entity.pdbx_description
1 polymer ?
#
loop_
_entity_poly.entity_id
_entity_poly.type
_entity_poly.pdbx_seq_one_letter_code
_entity_poly.pdbx_strand_id
1 'polypeptide(L)' 'MRTKRLVPLGAVHVRTLYDGNDACIPMLDIEGNEFCLD' A
#
# COMPACT_ATOMS: atom_id res chain seq x y z
N MET A 1 7.39 3.74 -8.14
CA MET A 1 6.12 3.33 -7.47
C MET A 1 6.26 1.90 -6.96
N ARG A 2 6.50 1.74 -5.66
CA ARG A 2 6.74 0.44 -4.98
C ARG A 2 5.52 -0.51 -5.06
N THR A 3 4.31 0.05 -5.11
CA THR A 3 3.03 -0.65 -5.32
C THR A 3 2.99 -1.56 -6.56
N LYS A 4 3.69 -1.18 -7.63
CA LYS A 4 3.70 -1.94 -8.90
C LYS A 4 4.29 -3.34 -8.77
N ARG A 5 5.09 -3.59 -7.72
CA ARG A 5 5.68 -4.90 -7.42
C ARG A 5 4.77 -5.79 -6.57
N LEU A 6 3.82 -5.21 -5.84
CA LEU A 6 2.96 -5.91 -4.88
C LEU A 6 1.60 -6.29 -5.47
N VAL A 7 1.06 -5.48 -6.38
CA VAL A 7 -0.17 -5.80 -7.14
C VAL A 7 -0.13 -7.18 -7.82
N PRO A 8 0.93 -7.59 -8.54
CA PRO A 8 0.99 -8.93 -9.14
C PRO A 8 1.13 -10.08 -8.11
N LEU A 9 1.43 -9.78 -6.84
CA LEU A 9 1.47 -10.75 -5.75
C LEU A 9 0.13 -10.88 -5.01
N GLY A 10 -0.91 -10.17 -5.47
CA GLY A 10 -2.24 -10.19 -4.88
C GLY A 10 -2.54 -9.06 -3.89
N ALA A 11 -1.60 -8.13 -3.67
CA ALA A 11 -1.85 -7.01 -2.77
C ALA A 11 -2.71 -5.92 -3.42
N VAL A 12 -3.65 -5.34 -2.65
CA VAL A 12 -4.57 -4.32 -3.14
C VAL A 12 -4.15 -2.94 -2.63
N HIS A 13 -4.04 -1.98 -3.56
CA HIS A 13 -3.81 -0.57 -3.23
C HIS A 13 -5.13 0.11 -2.85
N VAL A 14 -5.24 0.61 -1.62
CA VAL A 14 -6.47 1.20 -1.11
C VAL A 14 -6.57 2.69 -1.46
N ARG A 15 -5.59 3.48 -1.01
CA ARG A 15 -5.42 4.89 -1.34
C ARG A 15 -3.99 5.31 -1.01
N THR A 16 -3.55 6.46 -1.50
CA THR A 16 -2.31 7.08 -0.99
C THR A 16 -2.72 8.18 -0.01
N LEU A 17 -2.27 8.07 1.24
CA LEU A 17 -2.41 9.12 2.25
C LEU A 17 -1.10 9.91 2.30
N TYR A 18 -1.22 11.23 2.17
CA TYR A 18 -0.09 12.14 2.26
C TYR A 18 -0.44 13.26 3.24
N ASP A 19 0.30 13.34 4.34
CA ASP A 19 0.08 14.34 5.40
C ASP A 19 1.03 15.54 5.29
N GLY A 20 1.76 15.67 4.17
CA GLY A 20 2.74 16.74 3.94
C GLY A 20 4.14 16.47 4.51
N ASN A 21 4.26 15.59 5.51
CA ASN A 21 5.54 15.12 6.05
C ASN A 21 5.82 13.64 5.69
N ASP A 22 4.79 12.80 5.77
CA ASP A 22 4.88 11.36 5.50
C ASP A 22 3.85 10.93 4.46
N ALA A 23 4.26 10.01 3.60
CA ALA A 23 3.37 9.28 2.70
C ALA A 23 3.15 7.89 3.29
N CYS A 24 1.92 7.54 3.65
CA CYS A 24 1.56 6.13 3.81
C CYS A 24 0.67 5.73 2.65
N ILE A 25 1.09 4.69 1.94
CA ILE A 25 0.24 3.98 1.00
C ILE A 25 -0.31 2.75 1.70
N PRO A 26 -1.56 2.78 2.22
CA PRO A 26 -2.22 1.59 2.73
C PRO A 26 -2.40 0.53 1.64
N MET A 27 -1.97 -0.67 1.98
CA MET A 27 -2.07 -1.89 1.19
C MET A 27 -2.73 -2.98 2.02
N LEU A 28 -3.47 -3.86 1.35
CA LEU A 28 -3.93 -5.12 1.92
C LEU A 28 -3.10 -6.26 1.32
N ASP A 29 -2.63 -7.18 2.15
CA ASP A 29 -2.03 -8.44 1.68
C ASP A 29 -3.13 -9.44 1.23
N ILE A 30 -2.69 -10.64 0.84
CA ILE A 30 -3.60 -11.72 0.40
C ILE A 30 -4.44 -12.32 1.54
N GLU A 31 -4.01 -12.16 2.79
CA GLU A 31 -4.72 -12.60 4.00
C GLU A 31 -5.70 -11.54 4.51
N GLY A 32 -5.66 -10.33 3.93
CA GLY A 32 -6.49 -9.18 4.31
C GLY A 32 -5.90 -8.32 5.42
N ASN A 33 -4.61 -8.46 5.74
CA ASN A 33 -3.95 -7.62 6.73
C ASN A 33 -3.54 -6.28 6.11
N GLU A 34 -3.73 -5.22 6.88
CA GLU A 34 -3.43 -3.85 6.44
C GLU A 34 -1.99 -3.45 6.82
N PHE A 35 -1.24 -2.94 5.85
CA PHE A 35 0.11 -2.41 6.06
C PHE A 35 0.37 -1.14 5.24
N CYS A 36 1.27 -0.28 5.72
CA CYS A 36 1.68 0.95 5.04
C CYS A 36 2.98 0.74 4.25
N LEU A 37 3.04 1.26 3.02
CA LEU A 37 4.31 1.53 2.33
C LEU A 37 4.67 3.01 2.46
N ASP A 38 5.91 3.28 2.83
CA ASP A 38 6.59 4.57 2.71
C ASP A 38 7.03 4.84 1.26
#